data_AF-A0A1B7JKK7-F1
#
_entry.id   AF-A0A1B7JKK7-F1
#
_cell.length_a   1.000
_cell.length_b   1.000
_cell.length_c   1.000
_cell.angle_alpha   90.00
_cell.angle_beta   90.00
_cell.angle_gamma   90.00
#
_symmetry.space_group_name_H-M   'P 1'
#
loop_
_entity.id
_entity.type
_entity.pdbx_description
1 polymer ?
#
loop_
_entity_poly.entity_id
_entity_poly.type
_entity_poly.pdbx_seq_one_letter_code
_entity_poly.pdbx_strand_id
1 'polypeptide(L)'
;MKKRNFSAEFKRESAQLVVDQNYTVADAAKAMDVGLSTMTRWVKQLRDERQGKTPKASPITPEQIEIRELRKKLQRIEMENEILKKATVDSIGQRNSYVKTWGCGGFLNETNIYSRGKSLCF
;
A
#
# COMPACT_ATOMS: atom_id res chain seq x y z
N MET A 1 -0.78 23.63 17.58
CA MET A 1 0.53 23.09 18.01
C MET A 1 1.08 22.15 16.93
N LYS A 2 2.26 22.45 16.38
CA LYS A 2 2.92 21.58 15.38
C LYS A 2 3.53 20.38 16.08
N LYS A 3 3.11 19.17 15.70
CA LYS A 3 3.64 17.93 16.28
C LYS A 3 5.05 17.70 15.72
N ARG A 4 6.07 17.63 16.58
CA ARG A 4 7.41 17.20 16.18
C ARG A 4 7.33 15.72 15.79
N ASN A 5 7.68 15.41 14.54
CA ASN A 5 7.71 14.04 14.03
C ASN A 5 9.12 13.49 14.24
N PHE A 6 9.24 12.46 15.08
CA PHE A 6 10.47 11.71 15.29
C PHE A 6 10.43 10.40 14.48
N SER A 7 11.59 9.99 13.95
CA SER A 7 11.75 8.67 13.30
C SER A 7 11.45 7.56 14.31
N ALA A 8 11.05 6.38 13.82
CA ALA A 8 10.77 5.25 14.71
C ALA A 8 12.02 4.74 15.42
N GLU A 9 13.16 4.74 14.72
CA GLU A 9 14.46 4.38 15.26
C GLU A 9 14.84 5.26 16.46
N PHE A 10 14.75 6.59 16.30
CA PHE A 10 15.06 7.54 17.38
C PHE A 10 14.21 7.30 18.63
N LYS A 11 12.92 6.98 18.46
CA LYS A 11 12.01 6.68 19.58
C LYS A 11 12.43 5.41 20.31
N ARG A 12 12.87 4.40 19.56
CA ARG A 12 13.32 3.11 20.09
C ARG A 12 14.61 3.29 20.88
N GLU A 13 15.63 3.91 20.28
CA GLU A 13 16.93 4.16 20.93
C GLU A 13 16.74 4.92 22.24
N SER A 14 15.94 6.00 22.20
CA SER A 14 15.59 6.78 23.38
C SER A 14 14.94 5.93 24.49
N ALA A 15 14.02 5.03 24.12
CA ALA A 15 13.37 4.14 25.07
C ALA A 15 14.29 3.02 25.58
N GLN A 16 15.25 2.56 24.76
CA GLN A 16 16.25 1.56 25.14
C GLN A 16 17.22 2.09 26.19
N LEU A 17 17.58 3.38 26.16
CA LEU A 17 18.39 3.99 27.23
C LEU A 17 17.77 3.79 28.62
N VAL A 18 16.45 3.90 28.72
CA VAL A 18 15.73 3.72 29.99
C VAL A 18 15.58 2.24 30.35
N VAL A 19 15.28 1.38 29.37
CA VAL A 19 14.95 -0.03 29.64
C VAL A 19 16.20 -0.89 29.82
N ASP A 20 17.22 -0.69 29.00
CA ASP A 20 18.41 -1.54 28.94
C ASP A 20 19.58 -0.95 29.74
N GLN A 21 19.71 0.39 29.78
CA GLN A 21 20.79 1.08 30.50
C GLN A 21 20.36 1.66 31.85
N ASN A 22 19.13 1.39 32.32
CA ASN A 22 18.57 1.82 33.61
C ASN A 22 18.64 3.34 33.88
N TYR A 23 18.70 4.19 32.84
CA TYR A 23 18.56 5.63 33.02
C TYR A 23 17.17 6.00 33.56
N THR A 24 17.10 7.06 34.35
CA THR A 24 15.78 7.61 34.72
C THR A 24 15.13 8.23 33.49
N VAL A 25 13.79 8.20 33.44
CA VAL A 25 13.04 8.81 32.33
C VAL A 25 13.34 10.30 32.17
N ALA A 26 13.64 10.99 33.29
CA ALA A 26 13.98 12.40 33.29
C ALA A 26 15.37 12.66 32.69
N ASP A 27 16.35 11.81 32.99
CA ASP A 27 17.71 11.97 32.47
C ASP A 27 17.78 11.61 30.98
N ALA A 28 17.10 10.55 30.56
CA ALA A 28 16.97 10.20 29.15
C ALA A 28 16.24 11.30 28.36
N ALA A 29 15.20 11.89 28.93
CA ALA A 29 14.48 13.02 28.33
C ALA A 29 15.38 14.24 28.13
N LYS A 30 16.22 14.57 29.13
CA LYS A 30 17.20 15.66 29.02
C LYS A 30 18.30 15.35 28.00
N ALA A 31 18.83 14.12 28.00
CA ALA A 31 19.90 13.72 27.10
C ALA A 31 19.47 13.77 25.62
N MET A 32 18.23 13.39 25.33
CA MET A 32 17.69 13.35 23.96
C MET A 32 16.92 14.62 23.55
N ASP A 33 16.85 15.64 24.41
CA ASP A 33 16.04 16.87 24.23
C ASP A 33 14.55 16.58 23.89
N VAL A 34 13.94 15.67 24.66
CA VAL A 34 12.53 15.26 24.47
C VAL A 34 11.71 15.56 25.72
N GLY A 35 10.46 15.98 25.54
CA GLY A 35 9.55 16.19 26.67
C GLY A 35 9.31 14.90 27.48
N LEU A 36 9.31 15.01 28.82
CA LEU A 36 9.16 13.89 29.75
C LEU A 36 7.95 12.99 29.47
N SER A 37 6.81 13.58 29.14
CA SER A 37 5.57 12.86 28.79
C SER A 37 5.72 12.02 27.53
N THR A 38 6.47 12.53 26.56
CA THR A 38 6.77 11.83 25.30
C THR A 38 7.71 10.66 25.56
N MET A 39 8.76 10.86 26.35
CA MET A 39 9.70 9.79 26.73
C MET A 39 9.00 8.67 27.50
N THR A 40 8.18 9.02 28.50
CA THR A 40 7.39 8.06 29.29
C THR A 40 6.50 7.21 28.40
N ARG A 41 5.86 7.82 27.38
CA ARG A 41 5.03 7.12 26.42
C ARG A 41 5.83 6.12 25.58
N TRP A 42 7.02 6.49 25.11
CA TRP A 42 7.87 5.59 24.31
C TRP A 42 8.40 4.42 25.14
N VAL A 43 8.81 4.67 26.39
CA VAL A 43 9.23 3.61 27.31
C VAL A 43 8.09 2.64 27.61
N LYS A 44 6.89 3.15 27.88
CA LYS A 44 5.71 2.30 28.09
C LYS A 44 5.41 1.45 26.86
N GLN A 45 5.44 2.07 25.68
CA GLN A 45 5.19 1.36 24.43
C GLN A 45 6.24 0.27 24.16
N LEU A 46 7.53 0.53 24.40
CA LEU A 46 8.58 -0.47 24.24
C LEU A 46 8.41 -1.65 25.23
N ARG A 47 8.00 -1.37 26.47
CA ARG A 47 7.68 -2.41 27.47
C ARG A 47 6.47 -3.25 27.07
N ASP A 48 5.41 -2.61 26.58
CA ASP A 48 4.21 -3.31 26.10
C ASP A 48 4.54 -4.20 24.89
N GLU A 49 5.35 -3.71 23.95
CA GLU A 49 5.83 -4.49 22.79
C GLU A 49 6.66 -5.71 23.24
N ARG A 50 7.56 -5.58 24.22
CA ARG A 50 8.29 -6.71 24.82
C ARG A 50 7.40 -7.71 25.55
N GLN A 51 6.26 -7.27 26.08
CA GLN A 51 5.26 -8.13 26.71
C GLN A 51 4.31 -8.79 25.69
N GLY A 52 4.54 -8.61 24.38
CA GLY A 52 3.68 -9.15 23.33
C GLY A 52 2.33 -8.42 23.20
N LYS A 53 2.14 -7.29 23.90
CA LYS A 53 0.94 -6.46 23.73
C LYS A 53 1.17 -5.55 22.54
N THR A 54 0.55 -5.88 21.41
CA THR A 54 0.60 -5.03 20.21
C THR A 54 -0.11 -3.70 20.50
N PRO A 55 0.61 -2.57 20.53
CA PRO A 55 -0.03 -1.29 20.78
C PRO A 55 -0.93 -0.91 19.59
N LYS A 56 -2.12 -0.36 19.88
CA LYS A 56 -3.01 0.23 18.87
C LYS A 56 -2.44 1.53 18.24
N ALA A 57 -1.38 2.07 18.85
CA ALA A 57 -0.68 3.28 18.43
C ALA A 57 0.49 2.96 17.48
N SER A 58 0.96 3.97 16.72
CA SER A 58 2.05 3.85 15.74
C SER A 58 3.19 2.97 16.26
N PRO A 59 3.46 1.83 15.61
CA PRO A 59 4.48 0.89 16.06
C PRO A 59 5.86 1.52 16.19
N ILE A 60 6.59 1.16 17.25
CA ILE A 60 8.00 1.54 17.42
C ILE A 60 8.92 0.44 16.86
N THR A 61 8.45 -0.81 16.82
CA THR A 61 9.23 -1.96 16.33
C THR A 61 9.35 -1.97 14.80
N PRO A 62 10.55 -2.29 14.25
CA PRO A 62 10.81 -2.35 12.81
C PRO A 62 9.92 -3.40 12.14
N GLU A 63 9.73 -4.56 12.77
CA GLU A 63 8.85 -5.62 12.28
C GLU A 63 7.43 -5.12 12.03
N GLN A 64 6.87 -4.32 12.93
CA GLN A 64 5.51 -3.80 12.78
C GLN A 64 5.41 -2.68 11.75
N ILE A 65 6.49 -1.91 11.54
CA ILE A 65 6.57 -0.91 10.48
C ILE A 65 6.63 -1.60 9.12
N GLU A 66 7.49 -2.61 8.99
CA GLU A 66 7.61 -3.44 7.80
C GLU A 66 6.27 -4.13 7.50
N ILE A 67 5.62 -4.74 8.50
CA ILE A 67 4.29 -5.35 8.33
C ILE A 67 3.29 -4.32 7.76
N ARG A 68 3.33 -3.07 8.23
CA ARG A 68 2.43 -2.03 7.72
C ARG A 68 2.76 -1.62 6.29
N GLU A 69 4.04 -1.46 5.96
CA GLU A 69 4.48 -1.13 4.62
C GLU A 69 4.19 -2.24 3.63
N LEU A 70 4.45 -3.48 4.02
CA LEU A 70 4.13 -4.69 3.26
C LEU A 70 2.62 -4.80 3.03
N ARG A 71 1.78 -4.57 4.04
CA ARG A 71 0.32 -4.53 3.88
C ARG A 71 -0.13 -3.46 2.89
N LYS A 72 0.47 -2.26 2.92
CA LYS A 72 0.17 -1.21 1.93
C LYS A 72 0.59 -1.60 0.51
N LYS A 73 1.74 -2.25 0.35
CA LYS A 73 2.22 -2.77 -0.94
C LYS A 73 1.26 -3.83 -1.48
N LEU A 74 0.85 -4.79 -0.65
CA LEU A 74 -0.13 -5.81 -1.01
C LEU A 74 -1.44 -5.18 -1.49
N GLN A 75 -1.99 -4.22 -0.72
CA GLN A 75 -3.23 -3.54 -1.11
C GLN A 75 -3.10 -2.82 -2.46
N ARG A 76 -1.96 -2.15 -2.73
CA ARG A 76 -1.72 -1.52 -4.03
C ARG A 76 -1.69 -2.56 -5.16
N ILE A 77 -0.95 -3.65 -4.98
CA ILE A 77 -0.81 -4.72 -5.96
C ILE A 77 -2.17 -5.39 -6.23
N GLU A 78 -2.97 -5.64 -5.20
CA GLU A 78 -4.33 -6.17 -5.33
C GLU A 78 -5.22 -5.24 -6.15
N MET A 79 -5.19 -3.92 -5.89
CA MET A 79 -5.95 -2.95 -6.68
C MET A 79 -5.50 -2.91 -8.15
N GLU A 80 -4.19 -2.92 -8.40
CA GLU A 80 -3.64 -2.96 -9.76
C GLU A 80 -4.09 -4.24 -10.49
N ASN A 81 -4.05 -5.39 -9.83
CA ASN A 81 -4.55 -6.66 -10.38
C ASN A 81 -6.05 -6.63 -10.66
N GLU A 82 -6.86 -6.04 -9.78
CA GLU A 82 -8.30 -5.92 -10.00
C GLU A 82 -8.62 -5.03 -11.20
N ILE A 83 -7.86 -3.95 -11.40
CA ILE A 83 -7.97 -3.09 -12.60
C ILE A 83 -7.61 -3.89 -13.86
N LEU A 84 -6.48 -4.61 -13.84
CA LEU A 84 -6.03 -5.41 -14.98
C LEU A 84 -7.01 -6.53 -15.33
N LYS A 85 -7.57 -7.22 -14.33
CA LYS A 85 -8.62 -8.23 -14.53
C LYS A 85 -9.86 -7.63 -15.18
N LYS A 86 -10.34 -6.49 -14.68
CA LYS A 86 -11.51 -5.80 -15.27
C LYS A 86 -11.25 -5.40 -16.72
N ALA A 87 -10.11 -4.77 -17.01
CA ALA A 87 -9.73 -4.40 -18.38
C ALA A 87 -9.62 -5.62 -19.31
N THR A 88 -9.12 -6.76 -18.81
CA THR A 88 -9.06 -8.01 -19.57
C THR A 88 -10.45 -8.56 -19.88
N VAL A 89 -11.35 -8.54 -18.91
CA VAL A 89 -12.76 -8.94 -19.10
C VAL A 89 -13.45 -8.03 -20.11
N ASP A 90 -13.25 -6.72 -20.01
CA ASP A 90 -13.80 -5.75 -20.96
C ASP A 90 -13.25 -5.97 -22.37
N SER A 91 -11.95 -6.22 -22.52
CA SER A 91 -11.32 -6.50 -23.81
C SER A 91 -11.83 -7.81 -24.44
N ILE A 92 -11.99 -8.87 -23.64
CA ILE A 92 -12.57 -10.14 -24.11
C ILE A 92 -14.05 -9.94 -24.46
N GLY A 93 -14.79 -9.15 -23.69
CA GLY A 93 -16.17 -8.77 -23.97
C GLY A 93 -16.31 -8.05 -25.31
N GLN A 94 -15.46 -7.04 -25.57
CA GLN A 94 -15.39 -6.34 -26.85
C GLN A 94 -15.05 -7.28 -28.00
N ARG A 95 -14.03 -8.14 -27.84
CA ARG A 95 -13.61 -9.11 -28.86
C ARG A 95 -14.73 -10.11 -29.19
N ASN A 96 -15.39 -10.67 -28.17
CA ASN A 96 -16.49 -11.61 -28.35
C ASN A 96 -17.73 -10.95 -28.96
N SER A 97 -18.01 -9.68 -28.63
CA SER A 97 -19.08 -8.89 -29.26
C SER A 97 -18.80 -8.66 -30.75
N TYR A 98 -17.58 -8.21 -31.09
CA TYR A 98 -17.16 -8.01 -32.48
C TYR A 98 -17.20 -9.30 -33.31
N VAL A 99 -16.79 -10.43 -32.74
CA VAL A 99 -16.88 -11.74 -33.42
C VAL A 99 -18.34 -12.17 -33.60
N LYS A 100 -19.23 -11.90 -32.64
CA LYS A 100 -20.67 -12.21 -32.77
C LYS A 100 -21.37 -11.37 -33.83
N THR A 101 -21.01 -10.09 -33.97
CA THR A 101 -21.57 -9.23 -35.03
C THR A 101 -21.07 -9.61 -36.43
N TRP A 102 -19.89 -10.24 -36.53
CA TRP A 102 -19.37 -10.77 -37.80
C TRP A 102 -19.88 -12.19 -38.12
N GLY A 103 -20.18 -13.01 -37.11
CA GLY A 103 -20.62 -14.41 -37.29
C GLY A 103 -22.09 -14.60 -37.64
N CYS A 104 -22.96 -13.67 -37.26
CA CYS A 104 -24.39 -13.70 -37.58
C CYS A 104 -24.69 -12.61 -38.62
N GLY A 105 -24.73 -12.96 -39.91
CA GLY A 105 -24.89 -12.02 -41.01
C GLY A 105 -26.09 -11.08 -40.89
N GLY A 106 -25.87 -9.79 -41.13
CA GLY A 106 -26.91 -8.77 -41.22
C GLY A 106 -26.40 -7.32 -41.30
N PHE A 107 -25.96 -6.90 -42.49
CA PHE A 107 -25.94 -5.54 -43.08
C PHE A 107 -25.73 -4.32 -42.15
N LEU A 108 -24.52 -3.75 -42.15
CA LEU A 108 -24.34 -2.30 -41.94
C LEU A 108 -24.09 -1.64 -43.31
N ASN A 109 -25.05 -0.79 -43.62
CA ASN A 109 -25.21 0.17 -44.69
C ASN A 109 -23.92 0.84 -45.21
N GLU A 110 -23.91 0.93 -46.54
CA GLU A 110 -22.91 1.47 -47.44
C GLU A 110 -22.47 2.89 -47.06
N THR A 111 -21.16 3.09 -46.89
CA THR A 111 -20.38 3.95 -47.80
C THR A 111 -18.90 3.81 -47.47
N ASN A 112 -18.14 3.33 -48.46
CA ASN A 112 -16.74 3.69 -48.69
C ASN A 112 -15.65 2.88 -47.97
N ILE A 113 -15.49 1.60 -48.32
CA ILE A 113 -14.17 0.95 -48.29
C ILE A 113 -13.99 0.16 -49.59
N TYR A 114 -13.34 0.82 -50.56
CA TYR A 114 -12.63 0.23 -51.69
C TYR A 114 -13.43 -0.40 -52.83
N SER A 115 -13.92 0.50 -53.68
CA SER A 115 -13.75 0.43 -55.13
C SER A 115 -12.32 0.03 -55.52
N ARG A 116 -12.01 -1.26 -55.62
CA ARG A 116 -11.08 -1.80 -56.62
C ARG A 116 -10.98 -3.31 -56.56
N GLY A 117 -11.58 -3.92 -57.57
CA GLY A 117 -10.77 -4.76 -58.45
C GLY A 117 -10.83 -6.26 -58.18
N LYS A 118 -11.61 -6.89 -59.08
CA LYS A 118 -11.25 -8.08 -59.87
C LYS A 118 -11.71 -9.44 -59.34
N SER A 119 -12.60 -9.96 -60.20
CA SER A 119 -12.79 -11.34 -60.65
C SER A 119 -13.28 -12.35 -59.61
N LEU A 120 -14.59 -12.58 -59.69
CA LEU A 120 -15.19 -13.91 -59.58
C LEU A 120 -14.32 -14.95 -60.30
N CYS A 121 -14.00 -16.03 -59.62
CA CYS A 121 -13.87 -17.36 -60.21
C CYS A 121 -14.57 -18.35 -59.27
N PHE A 122 -15.43 -19.15 -59.92
CA PHE A 122 -16.36 -20.21 -59.52
C PHE A 122 -16.19 -20.90 -58.17
#